data_AF-A0A0N6ZMH8-F1
#
_entry.id   AF-A0A0N6ZMH8-F1
#
_cell.length_a   1.000
_cell.length_b   1.000
_cell.length_c   1.000
_cell.angle_alpha   90.00
_cell.angle_beta   90.00
_cell.angle_gamma   90.00
#
_symmetry.space_group_name_H-M   'P 1'
#
loop_
_entity.id
_entity.type
_entity.pdbx_description
1 polymer ?
#
loop_
_entity_poly.entity_id
_entity_poly.type
_entity_poly.pdbx_seq_one_letter_code
_entity_poly.pdbx_strand_id
1 'polypeptide(L)'
;MTLLGDILIGVAGALAALDLVLFFTGRNSYQCYGIGALACGLAVIAAVLLDLPGHWTALNSAACAWATWHWWNGGGGNNTRRRLRRLAARFTGVRRTAPMTA
;
A
#
# COMPACT_ATOMS: atom_id res chain seq x y z
N MET A 1 -9.30 1.33 22.52
CA MET A 1 -8.38 1.25 21.36
C MET A 1 -8.21 -0.16 20.81
N THR A 2 -8.54 -1.20 21.59
CA THR A 2 -8.44 -2.62 21.18
C THR A 2 -9.37 -2.99 20.02
N LEU A 3 -10.64 -2.58 20.06
CA LEU A 3 -11.63 -2.92 19.02
C LEU A 3 -11.19 -2.55 17.59
N LEU A 4 -10.57 -1.38 17.41
CA LEU A 4 -10.07 -0.94 16.10
C LEU A 4 -8.89 -1.81 15.63
N GLY A 5 -7.96 -2.11 16.54
CA GLY A 5 -6.82 -2.99 16.25
C GLY A 5 -7.27 -4.41 15.89
N ASP A 6 -8.25 -4.95 16.61
CA ASP A 6 -8.80 -6.28 16.36
C ASP A 6 -9.49 -6.37 14.99
N ILE A 7 -10.27 -5.34 14.62
CA ILE A 7 -10.88 -5.24 13.29
C ILE A 7 -9.80 -5.18 12.21
N LEU A 8 -8.75 -4.39 12.40
CA LEU A 8 -7.66 -4.25 11.43
C LEU A 8 -6.89 -5.56 11.24
N ILE A 9 -6.62 -6.32 12.31
CA ILE A 9 -6.02 -7.66 12.20
C ILE A 9 -6.95 -8.60 11.42
N GLY A 10 -8.25 -8.60 11.74
CA GLY A 10 -9.23 -9.44 11.05
C GLY A 10 -9.28 -9.15 9.54
N VAL A 11 -9.32 -7.87 9.16
CA VAL A 11 -9.29 -7.45 7.75
C VAL A 11 -7.96 -7.79 7.08
N ALA A 12 -6.83 -7.54 7.76
CA ALA A 12 -5.51 -7.90 7.25
C ALA A 12 -5.39 -9.41 7.00
N GLY A 13 -5.89 -10.24 7.91
CA GLY A 13 -5.93 -11.69 7.78
C GLY A 13 -6.80 -12.16 6.61
N ALA A 14 -7.98 -11.57 6.42
CA ALA A 14 -8.85 -11.88 5.28
C ALA A 14 -8.20 -11.52 3.93
N LEU A 15 -7.51 -10.38 3.85
CA LEU A 15 -6.78 -9.97 2.66
C LEU A 15 -5.57 -10.86 2.39
N ALA A 16 -4.84 -11.27 3.43
CA ALA A 16 -3.73 -12.21 3.29
C ALA A 16 -4.19 -13.59 2.80
N ALA A 17 -5.35 -14.08 3.29
CA ALA A 17 -5.95 -15.31 2.80
C ALA A 17 -6.36 -15.18 1.32
N LEU A 18 -6.98 -14.07 0.93
CA LEU A 18 -7.32 -13.80 -0.47
C LEU A 18 -6.08 -13.75 -1.37
N ASP A 19 -5.01 -13.09 -0.91
CA ASP A 19 -3.73 -13.04 -1.62
C ASP A 19 -3.16 -14.44 -1.86
N LEU A 20 -3.18 -15.29 -0.83
CA LEU A 20 -2.74 -16.68 -0.92
C LEU A 20 -3.56 -17.48 -1.96
N VAL A 21 -4.89 -17.32 -1.96
CA VAL A 21 -5.76 -17.97 -2.96
C VAL A 21 -5.43 -17.50 -4.37
N LEU A 22 -5.21 -16.20 -4.58
CA LEU A 22 -4.85 -15.65 -5.89
C LEU A 22 -3.48 -16.14 -6.35
N PHE A 23 -2.52 -16.25 -5.43
CA PHE A 23 -1.20 -16.81 -5.68
C PHE A 23 -1.29 -18.27 -6.15
N PHE A 24 -2.03 -19.12 -5.44
CA PHE A 24 -2.17 -20.54 -5.80
C PHE A 24 -3.02 -20.77 -7.05
N THR A 25 -3.99 -19.90 -7.33
CA THR A 25 -4.81 -19.99 -8.56
C THR A 25 -4.11 -19.45 -9.80
N GLY A 26 -2.87 -18.95 -9.68
CA GLY A 26 -2.07 -18.44 -10.80
C GLY A 26 -2.67 -17.21 -11.48
N ARG A 27 -3.65 -16.56 -10.84
CA ARG A 27 -4.41 -15.45 -11.42
C ARG A 27 -3.63 -14.16 -11.21
N ASN A 28 -3.14 -13.55 -12.30
CA ASN A 28 -2.48 -12.24 -12.33
C ASN A 28 -1.55 -11.98 -11.14
N SER A 29 -0.32 -12.51 -11.22
CA SER A 29 0.73 -12.40 -10.20
C SER A 29 0.89 -10.98 -9.62
N TYR A 30 0.67 -9.95 -10.44
CA TYR A 30 0.77 -8.56 -10.00
C TYR A 30 -0.34 -8.13 -9.04
N GLN A 31 -1.57 -8.62 -9.19
CA GLN A 31 -2.67 -8.26 -8.29
C GLN A 31 -2.46 -8.85 -6.89
N CYS A 32 -1.84 -10.03 -6.81
CA CYS A 32 -1.46 -10.69 -5.56
C CYS A 32 -0.54 -9.78 -4.74
N TYR A 33 0.60 -9.38 -5.30
CA TYR A 33 1.54 -8.49 -4.61
C TYR A 33 0.93 -7.17 -4.11
N GLY A 34 -0.11 -6.65 -4.79
CA GLY A 34 -0.83 -5.45 -4.35
C GLY A 34 -1.73 -5.71 -3.14
N ILE A 35 -2.43 -6.84 -3.13
CA ILE A 35 -3.28 -7.25 -1.99
C ILE A 35 -2.42 -7.63 -0.79
N GLY A 36 -1.33 -8.37 -1.01
CA GLY A 36 -0.34 -8.68 0.01
C GLY A 36 0.27 -7.43 0.64
N ALA A 37 0.62 -6.41 -0.16
CA ALA A 37 1.10 -5.13 0.36
C ALA A 37 0.06 -4.43 1.26
N LEU A 38 -1.22 -4.42 0.86
CA LEU A 38 -2.30 -3.86 1.67
C LEU A 38 -2.52 -4.64 2.98
N ALA A 39 -2.49 -5.96 2.91
CA ALA A 39 -2.63 -6.83 4.07
C ALA A 39 -1.51 -6.56 5.09
N CYS A 40 -0.25 -6.58 4.64
CA CYS A 40 0.90 -6.29 5.51
C CYS A 40 0.90 -4.86 6.04
N GLY A 41 0.49 -3.87 5.24
CA GLY A 41 0.35 -2.48 5.69
C GLY A 41 -0.68 -2.31 6.80
N LEU A 42 -1.85 -2.95 6.68
CA LEU A 42 -2.87 -2.96 7.72
C LEU A 42 -2.40 -3.69 8.99
N ALA A 43 -1.68 -4.80 8.83
CA ALA A 43 -1.08 -5.53 9.93
C ALA A 43 -0.05 -4.70 10.71
N VAL A 44 0.77 -3.89 10.03
CA VAL A 44 1.70 -2.93 10.68
C VAL A 44 0.94 -1.91 11.52
N ILE A 45 -0.11 -1.30 10.96
CA ILE A 45 -0.93 -0.31 11.68
C ILE A 45 -1.57 -0.94 12.92
N ALA A 46 -2.12 -2.15 12.78
CA ALA A 46 -2.71 -2.88 13.89
C ALA A 46 -1.67 -3.25 14.95
N ALA A 47 -0.47 -3.67 14.54
CA ALA A 47 0.62 -4.00 15.45
C ALA A 47 1.05 -2.80 16.31
N VAL A 48 1.09 -1.60 15.72
CA VAL A 48 1.38 -0.36 16.47
C VAL A 48 0.23 -0.01 17.43
N LEU A 49 -1.03 -0.18 17.00
CA LEU A 49 -2.19 0.14 17.84
C LEU A 49 -2.39 -0.81 19.03
N LEU A 50 -1.93 -2.05 18.90
CA LEU A 50 -2.04 -3.09 19.93
C LEU A 50 -0.76 -3.28 20.75
N ASP A 51 0.24 -2.42 20.54
CA ASP A 51 1.54 -2.47 21.19
C ASP A 51 2.21 -3.86 21.09
N LEU A 52 2.10 -4.47 19.90
CA LEU A 52 2.69 -5.77 19.63
C LEU A 52 4.23 -5.68 19.62
N PRO A 53 4.93 -6.80 19.90
CA PRO A 53 6.39 -6.81 19.90
C PRO A 53 6.98 -6.27 18.59
N GLY A 54 8.01 -5.43 18.70
CA GLY A 54 8.57 -4.73 17.53
C GLY A 54 9.03 -5.61 16.36
N HIS A 55 9.35 -6.89 16.61
CA HIS A 55 9.68 -7.84 15.55
C HIS A 55 8.49 -8.13 14.62
N TRP A 56 7.25 -8.11 15.10
CA TRP A 56 6.05 -8.24 14.27
C TRP A 56 5.93 -7.06 13.32
N THR A 57 6.12 -5.86 13.83
CA THR A 57 6.08 -4.62 13.04
C THR A 57 7.18 -4.60 11.99
N ALA A 58 8.40 -5.03 12.34
CA ALA A 58 9.54 -5.10 11.43
C ALA A 58 9.31 -6.11 10.29
N LEU A 59 8.81 -7.31 10.59
CA LEU A 59 8.55 -8.33 9.57
C LEU A 59 7.45 -7.90 8.60
N ASN A 60 6.33 -7.38 9.13
CA ASN A 60 5.22 -6.92 8.28
C ASN A 60 5.59 -5.69 7.46
N SER A 61 6.42 -4.77 7.98
CA SER A 61 6.88 -3.62 7.20
C SER A 61 7.85 -4.02 6.09
N ALA A 62 8.77 -4.96 6.34
CA ALA A 62 9.64 -5.52 5.31
C ALA A 62 8.84 -6.26 4.22
N ALA A 63 7.88 -7.11 4.61
CA ALA A 63 7.00 -7.81 3.68
C ALA A 63 6.14 -6.85 2.85
N CYS A 64 5.58 -5.80 3.48
CA CYS A 64 4.83 -4.75 2.81
C CYS A 64 5.69 -4.02 1.76
N ALA A 65 6.91 -3.62 2.13
CA ALA A 65 7.83 -2.93 1.21
C ALA A 65 8.20 -3.83 0.02
N TRP A 66 8.52 -5.11 0.28
CA TRP A 66 8.84 -6.09 -0.75
C TRP A 66 7.66 -6.33 -1.71
N ALA A 67 6.47 -6.61 -1.17
CA ALA A 67 5.27 -6.83 -1.98
C ALA A 67 4.90 -5.56 -2.79
N THR A 68 5.02 -4.38 -2.18
CA THR A 68 4.79 -3.10 -2.87
C THR A 68 5.77 -2.91 -4.02
N TRP A 69 7.04 -3.24 -3.83
CA TRP A 69 8.07 -3.15 -4.87
C TRP A 69 7.75 -4.07 -6.06
N HIS A 70 7.40 -5.32 -5.79
CA HIS A 70 7.02 -6.27 -6.82
C HIS A 70 5.72 -5.89 -7.54
N TRP A 71 4.71 -5.39 -6.81
CA TRP A 71 3.48 -4.84 -7.40
C TRP A 71 3.78 -3.65 -8.32
N TRP A 72 4.63 -2.73 -7.86
CA TRP A 72 4.98 -1.51 -8.60
C TRP A 72 5.75 -1.81 -9.89
N ASN A 73 6.69 -2.76 -9.84
CA ASN A 73 7.54 -3.12 -10.98
C ASN A 73 6.94 -4.18 -11.91
N GLY A 74 6.09 -5.06 -11.39
CA GLY A 74 5.38 -6.07 -12.18
C GLY A 74 4.27 -5.51 -13.07
N GLY A 75 3.97 -4.22 -12.97
CA GLY A 75 2.98 -3.57 -13.83
C GLY A 75 1.61 -3.36 -13.20
N GLY A 76 1.41 -3.75 -11.93
CA GLY A 76 0.29 -3.26 -11.12
C GLY A 76 0.27 -1.73 -11.01
N GLY A 77 1.46 -1.13 -10.95
CA GLY A 77 1.64 0.32 -10.99
C GLY A 77 1.39 1.00 -12.34
N ASN A 78 1.20 0.29 -13.46
CA ASN A 78 1.13 0.92 -14.78
C ASN A 78 -0.10 1.81 -14.96
N ASN A 79 -1.27 1.36 -14.51
CA ASN A 79 -2.48 2.18 -14.52
C ASN A 79 -2.35 3.39 -13.60
N THR A 80 -1.70 3.22 -12.44
CA THR A 80 -1.41 4.30 -11.49
C THR A 80 -0.44 5.33 -12.08
N ARG A 81 0.67 4.88 -12.68
CA ARG A 81 1.63 5.74 -13.40
C ARG A 81 0.96 6.49 -14.56
N ARG A 82 0.09 5.82 -15.32
CA ARG A 82 -0.69 6.45 -16.41
C ARG A 82 -1.65 7.51 -15.88
N ARG A 83 -2.34 7.26 -14.76
CA ARG A 83 -3.20 8.24 -14.09
C ARG A 83 -2.40 9.43 -13.55
N LEU A 84 -1.27 9.19 -12.89
CA LEU A 84 -0.39 10.24 -12.38
C LEU A 84 0.19 11.10 -13.51
N ARG A 85 0.61 10.51 -14.63
CA ARG A 85 1.05 11.26 -15.83
C ARG A 85 -0.06 12.14 -16.40
N ARG A 86 -1.31 11.65 -16.44
CA ARG A 86 -2.47 12.45 -16.87
C ARG A 86 -2.78 13.60 -15.92
N LEU A 87 -2.64 13.38 -14.62
CA LEU A 87 -2.79 14.44 -13.62
C LEU A 87 -1.68 15.49 -13.75
N ALA A 88 -0.43 15.06 -13.89
CA ALA A 88 0.71 15.96 -14.12
C ALA A 88 0.54 16.79 -15.39
N ALA A 89 0.04 16.19 -16.49
CA ALA A 89 -0.25 16.92 -17.73
C ALA A 89 -1.35 17.99 -17.58
N ARG A 90 -2.22 17.86 -16.58
CA ARG A 90 -3.27 18.85 -16.26
C ARG A 90 -2.82 19.86 -15.20
N PHE A 91 -1.66 19.65 -14.59
CA PHE A 91 -1.17 20.52 -13.54
C PHE A 91 -0.52 21.75 -14.16
N THR A 92 -1.32 22.80 -14.35
CA THR A 92 -0.81 24.11 -14.76
C THR A 92 -0.20 24.77 -13.53
N GLY A 93 1.13 24.80 -13.44
CA GLY A 93 1.81 25.49 -12.35
C GLY A 93 1.42 26.97 -12.34
N VAL A 94 0.64 27.39 -11.34
CA VAL A 94 0.32 28.80 -11.13
C VAL A 94 1.60 29.50 -10.68
N ARG A 95 2.31 30.14 -11.62
CA ARG A 95 3.40 31.05 -11.26
C ARG A 95 2.80 32.25 -10.53
N ARG A 96 2.83 32.22 -9.20
CA ARG A 96 2.71 33.44 -8.41
C ARG A 96 4.02 34.19 -8.54
N THR A 97 4.11 35.10 -9.51
CA THR A 97 5.12 36.16 -9.47
C THR A 97 4.79 37.02 -8.25
N ALA A 98 5.68 37.02 -7.26
CA ALA A 98 5.53 37.88 -6.09
C ALA A 98 5.41 39.35 -6.57
N PRO A 99 4.51 40.15 -5.98
CA PRO A 99 4.39 41.55 -6.34
C PRO A 99 5.70 42.26 -6.00
N MET A 100 6.36 42.84 -7.01
CA MET A 100 7.42 43.80 -6.79
C MET A 100 6.75 45.12 -6.40
N THR A 101 6.78 45.45 -5.12
CA THR A 101 6.52 46.82 -4.67
C THR A 101 7.66 47.72 -5.16
N ALA A 102 7.29 48.73 -5.95
CA ALA A 102 8.16 49.81 -6.41
C ALA A 102 8.40 50.83 -5.28
#